data_AF-A0A2D6P6P9-F1
#
_entry.id   AF-A0A2D6P6P9-F1
#
_cell.length_a   1.000
_cell.length_b   1.000
_cell.length_c   1.000
_cell.angle_alpha   90.00
_cell.angle_beta   90.00
_cell.angle_gamma   90.00
#
_symmetry.space_group_name_H-M   'P 1'
#
loop_
_entity.id
_entity.type
_entity.pdbx_description
1 polymer ?
#
loop_
_entity_poly.entity_id
_entity_poly.type
_entity_poly.pdbx_seq_one_letter_code
_entity_poly.pdbx_strand_id
1 'polypeptide(L)'
;MYTLEEAIEALRPGASWIQYETEYSGLRWLDETQTKPTEEEIVQKVAELEYKKEVEAYKQQRAAEYPSMADQQDMQFHDAINGTTTWKDAIQAVKDKYPKKKMNTRTLNKRKKDALAKLEASRES
;
A
#
# COMPACT_ATOMS: atom_id res chain seq x y z
N MET A 1 10.30 1.31 4.95
CA MET A 1 10.74 0.43 3.86
C MET A 1 9.99 -0.87 4.02
N TYR A 2 9.45 -1.44 2.95
CA TYR A 2 8.82 -2.76 3.08
C TYR A 2 9.92 -3.83 3.17
N THR A 3 9.69 -4.86 3.98
CA THR A 3 10.68 -5.92 4.24
C THR A 3 10.45 -7.17 3.37
N LEU A 4 11.40 -8.11 3.43
CA LEU A 4 11.30 -9.40 2.75
C LEU A 4 10.09 -10.20 3.26
N GLU A 5 9.84 -10.17 4.57
CA GLU A 5 8.72 -10.83 5.24
C GLU A 5 7.37 -10.28 4.74
N GLU A 6 7.24 -8.95 4.66
CA GLU A 6 6.01 -8.30 4.18
C GLU A 6 5.74 -8.62 2.69
N ALA A 7 6.80 -8.75 1.89
CA ALA A 7 6.67 -9.15 0.50
C ALA A 7 6.24 -10.62 0.36
N ILE A 8 6.80 -11.52 1.17
CA ILE A 8 6.41 -12.95 1.19
C ILE A 8 4.95 -13.08 1.60
N GLU A 9 4.53 -12.43 2.69
CA GLU A 9 3.13 -12.50 3.14
C GLU A 9 2.17 -11.97 2.06
N ALA A 10 2.57 -10.93 1.32
CA ALA A 10 1.79 -10.40 0.21
C ALA A 10 1.78 -11.28 -1.06
N LEU A 11 2.80 -12.13 -1.25
CA LEU A 11 2.93 -13.03 -2.41
C LEU A 11 2.37 -14.42 -2.17
N ARG A 12 2.50 -14.92 -0.94
CA ARG A 12 2.21 -16.28 -0.49
C ARG A 12 1.55 -16.21 0.89
N PRO A 13 0.32 -15.65 0.98
CA PRO A 13 -0.36 -15.49 2.26
C PRO A 13 -0.54 -16.84 2.95
N GLY A 14 -0.27 -16.87 4.25
CA GLY A 14 -0.38 -18.08 5.07
C GLY A 14 0.66 -19.18 4.78
N ALA A 15 1.71 -18.88 4.01
CA ALA A 15 2.76 -19.86 3.76
C ALA A 15 3.64 -20.11 4.98
N SER A 16 4.12 -21.35 5.13
CA SER A 16 5.07 -21.71 6.19
C SER A 16 6.53 -21.52 5.75
N TRP A 17 7.30 -20.72 6.49
CA TRP A 17 8.71 -20.46 6.23
C TRP A 17 9.44 -20.01 7.50
N ILE A 18 10.77 -20.12 7.50
CA ILE A 18 11.65 -19.61 8.55
C ILE A 18 12.73 -18.75 7.89
N GLN A 19 13.12 -17.68 8.57
CA GLN A 19 14.17 -16.78 8.14
C GLN A 19 15.24 -16.67 9.22
N TYR A 20 16.48 -17.05 8.88
CA TYR A 20 17.61 -17.04 9.80
C TYR A 20 18.42 -15.72 9.72
N GLU A 21 18.31 -14.99 8.61
CA GLU A 21 19.05 -13.75 8.32
C GLU A 21 18.14 -12.73 7.62
N THR A 22 18.61 -11.52 7.31
CA THR A 22 17.79 -10.50 6.63
C THR A 22 17.71 -10.65 5.12
N GLU A 23 18.60 -11.45 4.52
CA GLU A 23 18.70 -11.63 3.08
C GLU A 23 17.91 -12.85 2.58
N TYR A 24 17.64 -12.89 1.27
CA TYR A 24 16.90 -13.98 0.63
C TYR A 24 17.61 -15.35 0.76
N SER A 25 18.94 -15.37 0.85
CA SER A 25 19.75 -16.56 1.12
C SER A 25 19.35 -17.26 2.42
N GLY A 26 18.96 -16.50 3.44
CA GLY A 26 18.51 -16.99 4.75
C GLY A 26 17.08 -17.52 4.79
N LEU A 27 16.33 -17.45 3.67
CA LEU A 27 14.95 -17.89 3.58
C LEU A 27 14.85 -19.41 3.40
N ARG A 28 14.38 -20.10 4.45
CA ARG A 28 14.06 -21.53 4.42
C ARG A 28 12.55 -21.72 4.24
N TRP A 29 12.18 -22.32 3.12
CA TRP A 29 10.78 -22.61 2.79
C TRP A 29 10.35 -23.93 3.44
N LEU A 30 9.20 -23.93 4.11
CA LEU A 30 8.62 -25.10 4.79
C LEU A 30 7.23 -25.46 4.25
N ASP A 31 6.66 -24.64 3.38
CA ASP A 31 5.33 -24.85 2.82
C ASP A 31 5.38 -25.92 1.71
N GLU A 32 4.54 -26.95 1.86
CA GLU A 32 4.43 -28.05 0.89
C GLU A 32 3.38 -27.77 -0.20
N THR A 33 2.56 -26.73 -0.05
CA THR A 33 1.42 -26.42 -0.95
C THR A 33 1.74 -25.30 -1.93
N GLN A 34 2.49 -24.30 -1.48
CA GLN A 34 2.85 -23.10 -2.23
C GLN A 34 4.33 -23.14 -2.63
N THR A 35 4.64 -22.56 -3.79
CA THR A 35 6.03 -22.46 -4.26
C THR A 35 6.74 -21.29 -3.58
N LYS A 36 7.97 -21.53 -3.10
CA LYS A 36 8.88 -20.48 -2.60
C LYS A 36 8.96 -19.33 -3.63
N PRO A 37 8.67 -18.08 -3.24
CA PRO A 37 8.79 -16.95 -4.16
C PRO A 37 10.25 -16.71 -4.51
N THR A 38 10.54 -16.27 -5.74
CA THR A 38 11.91 -15.92 -6.14
C THR A 38 12.34 -14.58 -5.53
N GLU A 39 13.64 -14.32 -5.53
CA GLU A 39 14.18 -13.04 -5.07
C GLU A 39 13.70 -11.88 -5.96
N GLU A 40 13.59 -12.11 -7.27
CA GLU A 40 13.03 -11.16 -8.23
C GLU A 40 11.55 -10.85 -7.93
N GLU A 41 10.74 -11.86 -7.62
CA GLU A 41 9.34 -11.66 -7.21
C GLU A 41 9.26 -10.79 -5.94
N ILE A 42 10.15 -11.03 -4.97
CA ILE A 42 10.22 -10.28 -3.72
C ILE A 42 10.55 -8.80 -3.97
N VAL A 43 11.65 -8.49 -4.66
CA VAL A 43 12.05 -7.08 -4.88
C VAL A 43 11.02 -6.32 -5.70
N GLN A 44 10.36 -6.98 -6.66
CA GLN A 44 9.26 -6.37 -7.42
C GLN A 44 8.02 -6.16 -6.55
N LYS A 45 7.71 -7.07 -5.63
CA LYS A 45 6.59 -6.90 -4.68
C LYS A 45 6.88 -5.78 -3.69
N VAL A 46 8.10 -5.67 -3.16
CA VAL A 46 8.52 -4.54 -2.31
C VAL A 46 8.26 -3.22 -3.04
N ALA A 47 8.73 -3.09 -4.30
CA ALA A 47 8.52 -1.88 -5.10
C ALA A 47 7.01 -1.56 -5.33
N GLU A 48 6.17 -2.59 -5.48
CA GLU A 48 4.73 -2.44 -5.58
C GLU A 48 4.09 -1.96 -4.28
N LEU A 49 4.47 -2.56 -3.14
CA LEU A 49 3.96 -2.20 -1.81
C LEU A 49 4.35 -0.78 -1.43
N GLU A 50 5.60 -0.37 -1.69
CA GLU A 50 6.06 1.00 -1.48
C GLU A 50 5.24 1.99 -2.30
N TYR A 51 5.04 1.71 -3.59
CA TYR A 51 4.24 2.58 -4.43
C TYR A 51 2.77 2.62 -4.00
N LYS A 52 2.21 1.48 -3.57
CA LYS A 52 0.85 1.42 -3.01
C LYS A 52 0.73 2.30 -1.77
N LYS A 53 1.69 2.24 -0.85
CA LYS A 53 1.71 3.08 0.37
C LYS A 53 1.72 4.56 0.03
N GLU A 54 2.55 4.98 -0.94
CA GLU A 54 2.58 6.36 -1.42
C GLU A 54 1.25 6.80 -2.03
N VAL A 55 0.65 5.95 -2.87
CA VAL A 55 -0.64 6.23 -3.52
C VAL A 55 -1.76 6.31 -2.51
N GLU A 56 -1.71 5.52 -1.43
CA GLU A 56 -2.75 5.48 -0.40
C GLU A 56 -2.56 6.50 0.74
N ALA A 57 -1.47 7.27 0.75
CA ALA A 57 -1.19 8.27 1.78
C ALA A 57 -2.33 9.29 1.98
N TYR A 58 -3.11 9.58 0.92
CA TYR A 58 -4.28 10.46 1.01
C TYR A 58 -5.33 9.96 2.00
N LYS A 59 -5.42 8.65 2.27
CA LYS A 59 -6.41 8.09 3.20
C LYS A 59 -6.18 8.61 4.61
N GLN A 60 -4.94 8.60 5.07
CA GLN A 60 -4.56 9.10 6.39
C GLN A 60 -4.75 10.61 6.49
N GLN A 61 -4.38 11.34 5.44
CA GLN A 61 -4.58 12.80 5.37
C GLN A 61 -6.07 13.17 5.47
N ARG A 62 -6.94 12.45 4.77
CA ARG A 62 -8.39 12.66 4.86
C ARG A 62 -8.94 12.27 6.23
N ALA A 63 -8.52 11.13 6.77
CA ALA A 63 -8.97 10.68 8.09
C ALA A 63 -8.65 11.68 9.20
N ALA A 64 -7.49 12.34 9.11
CA ALA A 64 -7.08 13.37 10.06
C ALA A 64 -7.86 14.70 9.93
N GLU A 65 -8.45 14.98 8.76
CA GLU A 65 -9.16 16.24 8.51
C GLU A 65 -10.67 16.12 8.43
N TYR A 66 -11.21 14.91 8.35
CA TYR A 66 -12.66 14.74 8.41
C TYR A 66 -13.20 15.24 9.75
N PRO A 67 -14.37 15.91 9.76
CA PRO A 67 -15.10 16.17 10.99
C PRO A 67 -15.36 14.87 11.75
N SER A 68 -15.60 14.95 13.06
CA SER A 68 -15.91 13.75 13.83
C SER A 68 -17.14 13.03 13.27
N MET A 69 -17.27 11.74 13.54
CA MET A 69 -18.44 10.99 13.07
C MET A 69 -19.75 11.56 13.64
N ALA A 70 -19.72 12.11 14.86
CA ALA A 70 -20.87 12.78 15.47
C ALA A 70 -21.24 14.06 14.70
N ASP A 71 -20.27 14.94 14.43
CA ASP A 71 -20.51 16.17 13.66
C ASP A 71 -21.02 15.86 12.25
N GLN A 72 -20.49 14.83 11.61
CA GLN A 72 -20.95 14.41 10.30
C GLN A 72 -22.41 13.93 10.32
N GLN A 73 -22.84 13.22 11.36
CA GLN A 73 -24.23 12.77 11.49
C GLN A 73 -25.17 13.93 11.77
N ASP A 74 -24.75 14.87 12.62
CA ASP A 74 -25.50 16.09 12.93
C ASP A 74 -25.68 16.98 11.69
N MET A 75 -24.60 17.22 10.93
CA MET A 75 -24.66 17.94 9.66
C MET A 75 -25.60 17.26 8.65
N GLN A 76 -25.56 15.92 8.54
CA GLN A 76 -26.46 15.19 7.64
C GLN A 76 -27.93 15.33 8.04
N PHE A 77 -28.22 15.30 9.34
CA PHE A 77 -29.57 15.51 9.84
C PHE A 77 -30.06 16.92 9.50
N HIS A 78 -29.25 17.95 9.79
CA HIS A 78 -29.60 19.33 9.48
C HIS A 78 -29.73 19.59 7.97
N ASP A 79 -28.85 19.02 7.14
CA ASP A 79 -28.97 19.09 5.68
C ASP A 79 -30.31 18.51 5.19
N ALA A 80 -30.77 17.40 5.78
CA ALA A 80 -32.03 16.77 5.42
C ALA A 80 -33.26 17.61 5.80
N ILE A 81 -33.23 18.28 6.96
CA ILE A 81 -34.34 19.12 7.44
C ILE A 81 -34.37 20.49 6.77
N ASN A 82 -33.21 21.09 6.56
CA ASN A 82 -33.08 22.48 6.12
C ASN A 82 -32.83 22.64 4.61
N GLY A 83 -32.62 21.53 3.89
CA GLY A 83 -32.29 21.56 2.46
C GLY A 83 -30.90 22.16 2.18
N THR A 84 -29.96 22.04 3.13
CA THR A 84 -28.58 22.53 3.00
C THR A 84 -27.62 21.43 2.52
N THR A 85 -26.35 21.79 2.29
CA THR A 85 -25.29 20.87 1.80
C THR A 85 -24.04 20.86 2.66
N THR A 86 -24.12 21.33 3.91
CA THR A 86 -22.98 21.54 4.81
C THR A 86 -22.11 20.29 4.95
N TRP A 87 -22.73 19.11 5.10
CA TRP A 87 -21.99 17.85 5.19
C TRP A 87 -21.25 17.54 3.89
N LYS A 88 -21.93 17.67 2.74
CA LYS A 88 -21.33 17.39 1.42
C LYS A 88 -20.16 18.34 1.16
N ASP A 89 -20.31 19.61 1.47
CA ASP A 89 -19.30 20.65 1.26
C ASP A 89 -18.07 20.41 2.13
N ALA A 90 -18.26 20.05 3.41
CA ALA A 90 -17.16 19.71 4.31
C ALA A 90 -16.38 18.47 3.83
N ILE A 91 -17.08 17.42 3.41
CA ILE A 91 -16.43 16.20 2.87
C ILE A 91 -15.73 16.50 1.54
N GLN A 92 -16.33 17.32 0.68
CA GLN A 92 -15.77 17.68 -0.62
C GLN A 92 -14.49 18.51 -0.46
N ALA A 93 -14.48 19.49 0.44
CA ALA A 93 -13.29 20.29 0.74
C ALA A 93 -12.08 19.42 1.13
N VAL A 94 -12.28 18.42 2.00
CA VAL A 94 -11.23 17.47 2.38
C VAL A 94 -10.78 16.60 1.20
N LYS A 95 -11.72 16.20 0.33
CA LYS A 95 -11.41 15.38 -0.87
C LYS A 95 -10.65 16.17 -1.94
N ASP A 96 -10.95 17.45 -2.11
CA ASP A 96 -10.28 18.35 -3.04
C ASP A 96 -8.87 18.68 -2.57
N LYS A 97 -8.71 18.91 -1.27
CA LYS A 97 -7.39 19.09 -0.65
C LYS A 97 -6.50 17.85 -0.78
N TYR A 98 -7.09 16.67 -0.63
CA TYR A 98 -6.38 15.38 -0.73
C TYR A 98 -6.98 14.48 -1.81
N PRO A 99 -6.70 14.72 -3.10
CA PRO A 99 -7.31 13.96 -4.19
C PRO A 99 -6.93 12.49 -4.12
N LYS A 100 -7.89 11.62 -4.46
CA LYS A 100 -7.66 10.17 -4.53
C LYS A 100 -6.67 9.88 -5.65
N LYS A 101 -5.51 9.34 -5.30
CA LYS A 101 -4.53 8.85 -6.27
C LYS A 101 -4.83 7.40 -6.63
N LYS A 102 -4.45 7.02 -7.84
CA LYS A 102 -4.46 5.63 -8.31
C LYS A 102 -3.06 5.25 -8.75
N MET A 103 -2.73 3.98 -8.59
CA MET A 103 -1.46 3.43 -9.03
C MET A 103 -1.37 3.52 -10.56
N ASN A 104 -0.31 4.14 -11.08
CA ASN A 104 -0.06 4.24 -12.52
C ASN A 104 0.74 3.01 -12.98
N THR A 105 0.21 2.26 -13.95
CA THR A 105 0.84 1.03 -14.44
C THR A 105 2.22 1.27 -15.06
N ARG A 106 2.43 2.37 -15.80
CA ARG A 106 3.74 2.69 -16.38
C ARG A 106 4.77 2.98 -15.30
N THR A 107 4.38 3.75 -14.29
CA THR A 107 5.23 4.03 -13.13
C THR A 107 5.54 2.78 -12.33
N LEU A 108 4.55 1.91 -12.09
CA LEU A 108 4.74 0.65 -11.38
C LEU A 108 5.74 -0.25 -12.12
N ASN A 109 5.54 -0.44 -13.43
CA ASN A 109 6.43 -1.27 -14.25
C ASN A 109 7.85 -0.72 -14.26
N LYS A 110 8.00 0.61 -14.34
CA LYS A 110 9.30 1.26 -14.23
C LYS A 110 9.94 0.95 -12.87
N ARG A 111 9.23 1.13 -11.76
CA ARG A 111 9.75 0.85 -10.41
C ARG A 111 10.14 -0.62 -10.22
N LYS A 112 9.35 -1.56 -10.74
CA LYS A 112 9.68 -2.99 -10.74
C LYS A 112 10.94 -3.29 -11.55
N LYS A 113 11.10 -2.67 -12.72
CA LYS A 113 12.31 -2.79 -13.55
C LYS A 113 13.53 -2.21 -12.85
N ASP A 114 13.39 -1.02 -12.25
CA ASP A 114 14.47 -0.36 -11.51
C ASP A 114 14.89 -1.20 -10.28
N ALA A 115 13.94 -1.84 -9.59
CA ALA A 115 14.22 -2.73 -8.47
C ALA A 115 14.95 -4.01 -8.91
N LEU A 116 14.54 -4.60 -10.03
CA LEU A 116 15.22 -5.77 -10.60
C LEU A 116 16.66 -5.43 -11.04
N ALA A 117 16.85 -4.30 -11.72
CA ALA A 117 18.19 -3.86 -12.15
C ALA A 117 19.14 -3.63 -10.96
N LYS A 118 18.62 -3.14 -9.82
CA LYS A 118 19.40 -3.02 -8.58
C LYS A 118 19.82 -4.37 -8.01
N LEU A 119 18.92 -5.36 -8.07
CA LEU A 119 19.20 -6.73 -7.63
C LEU A 119 20.28 -7.38 -8.51
N GLU A 120 20.20 -7.19 -9.83
CA GLU A 120 21.22 -7.68 -10.76
C GLU A 120 22.58 -7.03 -10.49
N ALA A 121 22.63 -5.71 -10.32
CA ALA A 121 23.86 -5.00 -10.00
C ALA A 121 24.50 -5.44 -8.67
N SER A 122 23.68 -5.78 -7.66
CA SER A 122 24.22 -6.28 -6.38
C SER A 122 24.78 -7.70 -6.46
N ARG A 123 24.38 -8.49 -7.47
CA ARG A 123 24.93 -9.84 -7.72
C ARG A 123 26.28 -9.80 -8.45
N GLU A 124 26.56 -8.71 -9.16
CA GLU A 124 27.80 -8.49 -9.91
C GLU A 124 28.90 -7.78 -9.10
N SER A 125 28.57 -7.32 -7.89
CA SER A 125 29.47 -6.60 -6.96
C SER A 125 30.12 -7.55 -5.96
#